data_AF-A0A0J6Y1P5-F1
#
_entry.id   AF-A0A0J6Y1P5-F1
#
_cell.length_a   1.000
_cell.length_b   1.000
_cell.length_c   1.000
_cell.angle_alpha   90.00
_cell.angle_beta   90.00
_cell.angle_gamma   90.00
#
_symmetry.space_group_name_H-M   'P 1'
#
loop_
_entity.id
_entity.type
_entity.pdbx_description
1 polymer ?
#
loop_
_entity_poly.entity_id
_entity_poly.type
_entity_poly.pdbx_seq_one_letter_code
_entity_poly.pdbx_strand_id
1 'polypeptide(L)' 'MCMQATCSVCEKKTWRGCGQHVPSVMGHIPKDQWCTCAPKTKIGETEFPPKVGEGKAQAEEK' A
#
# COMPACT_ATOMS: atom_id res chain seq x y z
N MET A 1 1.84 13.41 8.16
CA MET A 1 2.55 12.18 8.57
C MET A 1 2.15 11.02 7.68
N CYS A 2 3.11 10.18 7.26
CA CYS A 2 2.76 8.87 6.72
C CYS A 2 2.62 7.88 7.87
N MET A 3 1.62 7.01 7.79
CA MET A 3 1.30 6.03 8.83
C MET A 3 0.83 4.73 8.18
N GLN A 4 1.01 3.61 8.88
CA GLN A 4 0.39 2.35 8.49
C GLN A 4 -1.13 2.46 8.61
N ALA A 5 -1.84 1.88 7.65
CA ALA A 5 -3.29 1.80 7.59
C ALA A 5 -3.69 0.40 7.11
N THR A 6 -4.94 0.02 7.33
CA THR A 6 -5.48 -1.21 6.74
C THR A 6 -6.28 -0.82 5.50
N CYS A 7 -6.07 -1.53 4.40
CA CYS A 7 -6.87 -1.35 3.20
C CYS A 7 -8.26 -1.94 3.44
N SER A 8 -9.34 -1.18 3.27
CA SER A 8 -10.71 -1.69 3.41
C SER A 8 -11.14 -2.63 2.28
N VAL A 9 -10.31 -2.79 1.25
CA VAL A 9 -10.66 -3.43 -0.01
C VAL A 9 -10.03 -4.83 -0.12
N CYS A 10 -8.76 -4.98 0.28
CA CYS A 10 -8.10 -6.29 0.37
C CYS A 10 -7.74 -6.69 1.81
N GLU A 11 -8.10 -5.87 2.80
CA GLU A 11 -7.88 -6.11 4.24
C GLU A 11 -6.40 -6.22 4.67
N LYS A 12 -5.47 -6.01 3.74
CA LYS A 12 -4.03 -6.01 3.97
C LYS A 12 -3.51 -4.67 4.47
N LYS A 13 -2.25 -4.66 4.95
CA LYS A 13 -1.57 -3.44 5.41
C LYS A 13 -1.18 -2.57 4.24
N THR A 14 -1.57 -1.31 4.31
CA THR A 14 -1.17 -0.25 3.41
C THR A 14 -0.69 0.96 4.22
N TRP A 15 -0.45 2.08 3.57
CA TRP A 15 -0.07 3.33 4.19
C TRP A 15 -1.04 4.44 3.81
N ARG A 16 -1.05 5.49 4.62
CA ARG A 16 -1.74 6.76 4.35
C ARG A 16 -0.73 7.89 4.50
N GLY A 17 -0.85 8.95 3.71
CA GLY A 17 0.01 10.13 3.79
C GLY A 17 0.56 10.57 2.44
N CYS A 18 1.74 11.18 2.44
CA CYS A 18 2.33 11.89 1.31
C CYS A 18 3.25 11.03 0.41
N GLY A 19 3.46 9.74 0.72
CA GLY A 19 4.27 8.83 -0.11
C GLY A 19 5.77 8.80 0.20
N GLN A 20 6.36 9.90 0.66
CA GLN A 20 7.82 9.96 0.92
C GLN A 20 8.32 9.08 2.07
N HIS A 21 7.49 8.83 3.10
CA HIS A 21 7.90 8.04 4.26
C HIS A 21 7.39 6.59 4.23
N VAL A 22 6.83 6.17 3.10
CA VAL A 22 6.31 4.81 2.88
C VAL A 22 7.37 3.72 3.09
N PRO A 23 8.60 3.83 2.54
CA PRO A 23 9.65 2.83 2.82
C PRO A 23 9.92 2.63 4.31
N SER A 24 9.84 3.70 5.12
CA SER A 24 10.01 3.59 6.57
C SER A 24 8.82 2.88 7.21
N VAL A 25 7.59 3.21 6.83
CA VAL A 25 6.38 2.58 7.39
C VAL A 25 6.22 1.12 6.95
N MET A 26 6.29 0.87 5.64
CA MET A 26 6.14 -0.44 5.02
C MET A 26 7.36 -1.33 5.25
N GLY A 27 8.55 -0.76 5.48
CA GLY A 27 9.78 -1.51 5.74
C GLY A 27 9.72 -2.41 6.98
N HIS A 28 8.88 -2.06 7.96
CA HIS A 28 8.64 -2.89 9.15
C HIS A 28 7.58 -3.98 8.93
N ILE A 29 6.87 -3.95 7.80
CA ILE A 29 5.77 -4.86 7.50
C ILE A 29 6.27 -5.86 6.46
N PRO A 30 6.08 -7.17 6.64
CA PRO A 30 6.46 -8.15 5.63
C PRO A 30 5.63 -7.96 4.35
N LYS A 31 6.25 -8.16 3.18
CA LYS A 31 5.61 -7.97 1.86
C LYS A 31 4.33 -8.79 1.68
N ASP A 32 4.21 -9.93 2.36
CA ASP A 32 3.02 -10.78 2.33
C ASP A 32 1.76 -10.07 2.85
N GLN A 33 1.97 -9.23 3.87
CA GLN A 33 0.94 -8.41 4.50
C GLN A 33 0.71 -7.09 3.75
N TRP A 34 1.47 -6.79 2.68
CA TRP A 34 1.27 -5.56 1.92
C TRP A 34 0.04 -5.64 1.04
N CYS A 35 -0.67 -4.52 0.94
CA CYS A 35 -1.79 -4.36 0.05
C CYS A 35 -1.41 -4.70 -1.40
N THR A 36 -2.19 -5.60 -2.00
CA THR A 36 -2.02 -6.05 -3.40
C THR A 36 -2.89 -5.28 -4.38
N CYS A 37 -3.57 -4.22 -3.91
CA CYS A 37 -4.40 -3.37 -4.77
C CYS A 37 -3.55 -2.61 -5.80
N ALA A 38 -4.19 -2.21 -6.90
CA ALA A 38 -3.60 -1.38 -7.95
C ALA A 38 -4.32 -0.03 -8.08
N PRO A 39 -3.66 1.00 -8.61
CA PRO A 39 -2.26 1.04 -9.07
C PRO A 39 -1.26 1.08 -7.90
N LYS A 40 -0.10 0.43 -8.06
CA LYS A 40 0.99 0.57 -7.08
C LYS A 40 1.58 1.97 -7.17
N THR A 41 1.95 2.56 -6.04
CA THR A 41 2.62 3.86 -6.01
C THR A 41 4.12 3.64 -6.15
N LYS A 42 4.72 4.19 -7.21
CA LYS A 42 6.18 4.20 -7.39
C LYS A 42 6.77 5.39 -6.62
N ILE A 43 7.54 5.13 -5.58
CA ILE A 43 8.27 6.15 -4.82
C ILE A 43 9.76 5.98 -5.12
N GLY A 44 10.32 6.90 -5.90
CA GLY A 44 11.67 6.77 -6.45
C GLY A 44 11.76 5.57 -7.39
N GLU A 45 12.58 4.60 -7.03
CA GLU A 45 12.79 3.35 -7.80
C GLU A 45 12.02 2.16 -7.25
N THR A 46 11.37 2.30 -6.09
CA THR A 46 10.66 1.19 -5.43
C THR A 46 9.14 1.32 -5.59
N GLU A 47 8.48 0.21 -5.89
CA GLU A 47 7.02 0.11 -5.97
C GLU A 47 6.43 -0.30 -4.62
N PHE A 48 5.52 0.51 -4.11
CA PHE A 48 4.78 0.26 -2.88
C PHE A 48 3.29 0.11 -3.16
N PRO A 49 2.52 -0.49 -2.24
CA PRO A 49 1.07 -0.50 -2.32
C PRO A 49 0.48 0.92 -2.50
N PRO A 50 -0.71 1.07 -3.10
CA PRO A 50 -1.41 2.34 -3.18
C PRO A 50 -1.75 2.90 -1.81
N LYS A 51 -1.85 4.23 -1.70
CA LYS A 51 -2.39 4.88 -0.51
C LYS A 51 -3.80 4.39 -0.20
N VAL A 52 -4.16 4.35 1.08
CA VAL A 52 -5.53 3.96 1.50
C VAL A 52 -6.57 4.80 0.72
N GLY A 53 -7.54 4.12 0.10
CA GLY A 53 -8.58 4.72 -0.72
C GLY A 53 -8.21 5.07 -2.17
N GLU A 54 -6.93 4.98 -2.58
CA GLU A 54 -6.54 5.08 -4.01
C GLU A 54 -6.46 3.73 -4.71
N GLY A 55 -6.14 2.67 -3.97
CA GLY A 55 -6.06 1.32 -4.51
C GLY A 55 -7.44 0.69 -4.70
N LYS A 56 -7.70 0.19 -5.91
CA LYS A 56 -8.77 -0.78 -6.16
C LYS A 56 -8.20 -2.18 -5.97
N ALA A 57 -8.90 -3.06 -5.25
CA ALA A 57 -8.52 -4.48 -5.21
C ALA A 57 -8.45 -4.94 -6.65
N GLN A 58 -7.29 -5.47 -7.03
CA GLN A 58 -7.25 -6.49 -8.05
C GLN A 58 -7.79 -7.76 -7.38
N ALA A 59 -9.08 -7.73 -7.04
CA ALA A 59 -9.83 -8.96 -6.94
C ALA A 59 -9.88 -9.43 -8.39
N GLU A 60 -9.08 -10.44 -8.67
CA GLU A 60 -9.24 -11.38 -9.78
C GLU A 60 -10.68 -11.33 -10.29
N GLU A 61 -10.87 -10.83 -11.51
CA GLU A 61 -12.08 -11.13 -12.28
C GLU A 61 -12.17 -12.65 -12.33
N LYS A 62 -13.12 -13.22 -11.60
CA LYS A 62 -13.58 -14.58 -11.83
C LYS A 62 -15.09 -14.64 -11.70
#